data_AF-A0A957WME5-F1
#
_entry.id   AF-A0A957WME5-F1
#
_cell.length_a   1.000
_cell.length_b   1.000
_cell.length_c   1.000
_cell.angle_alpha   90.00
_cell.angle_beta   90.00
_cell.angle_gamma   90.00
#
_symmetry.space_group_name_H-M   'P 1'
#
loop_
_entity.id
_entity.type
_entity.pdbx_description
1 polymer ?
#
loop_
_entity_poly.entity_id
_entity_poly.type
_entity_poly.pdbx_seq_one_letter_code
_entity_poly.pdbx_strand_id
1 'polypeptide(L)'
;MTTDFAKSIAAGLGVRQEQVARSIELFDADNTVPFVARYRKEVTGGLDEAQLRTVLEQLTYLRNLEARKETVLNSIDEQGKLTPELRRRIEAVATLQEVEDLYLPYKPKRRTRATVARERGLEPLAEQMLNQDVSRGNLEEIAAQFLNDEVATPEAALAGARDIIAETVMEDATVRSSIRDRTRREATLVVTLADKAKDERGVYEAYYDYREQLKNIPPHRLLALNRGERDGVLKVKLDSPDDDFVARIQKYAIKNPKSIFTDQLRAAIADGYKRLLAPSIETELRGEVTDHSDSHAIETFGTNLRQLLLQPPVRGKSVLGIDPGFRTGCKVALVDATGKFLGGTTIYPHPPQKRWDDAKATLLKLIEQGADILAIGNGTASRETEALAAEVIGQAQTQVGAGRELAYIIVNEAGASVYSASELARQEFPDLDVSMRGAVSIARRLQDPLAELVKIDPKSIGVGLYQHD
;
A
#
# COMPACT_ATOMS: atom_id res chain seq x y z
N MET A 1 21.73 20.41 -9.29
CA MET A 1 20.80 19.35 -8.87
C MET A 1 21.33 18.55 -7.67
N THR A 2 22.44 17.82 -7.78
CA THR A 2 22.95 16.97 -6.68
C THR A 2 23.19 17.71 -5.35
N THR A 3 23.77 18.92 -5.41
CA THR A 3 24.00 19.77 -4.23
C THR A 3 22.71 20.23 -3.55
N ASP A 4 21.64 20.41 -4.32
CA ASP A 4 20.33 20.85 -3.83
C ASP A 4 19.56 19.70 -3.19
N PHE A 5 19.61 18.51 -3.82
CA PHE A 5 19.07 17.28 -3.23
C PHE A 5 19.74 16.96 -1.89
N ALA A 6 21.08 17.04 -1.84
CA ALA A 6 21.82 16.80 -0.60
C ALA A 6 21.37 17.74 0.52
N LYS A 7 21.09 19.01 0.20
CA LYS A 7 20.62 20.00 1.18
C LYS A 7 19.23 19.67 1.71
N SER A 8 18.29 19.34 0.82
CA SER A 8 16.91 18.99 1.19
C SER A 8 16.86 17.74 2.06
N ILE A 9 17.56 16.68 1.65
CA ILE A 9 17.62 15.41 2.37
C ILE A 9 18.31 15.59 3.74
N ALA A 10 19.40 16.34 3.79
CA ALA A 10 20.12 16.59 5.04
C ALA A 10 19.28 17.35 6.07
N ALA A 11 18.50 18.33 5.63
CA ALA A 11 17.57 19.06 6.49
C ALA A 11 16.48 18.15 7.07
N GLY A 12 15.93 17.23 6.27
CA GLY A 12 14.92 16.27 6.73
C GLY A 12 15.47 15.25 7.73
N LEU A 13 16.72 14.81 7.56
CA LEU A 13 17.38 13.83 8.45
C LEU A 13 18.08 14.46 9.66
N GLY A 14 18.26 15.78 9.69
CA GLY A 14 19.04 16.45 10.74
C GLY A 14 20.54 16.11 10.70
N VAL A 15 21.08 15.82 9.51
CA VAL A 15 22.49 15.46 9.30
C VAL A 15 23.21 16.53 8.47
N ARG A 16 24.55 16.43 8.34
CA ARG A 16 25.31 17.40 7.52
C ARG A 16 25.11 17.13 6.03
N GLN A 17 24.94 18.20 5.25
CA GLN A 17 24.80 18.13 3.78
C GLN A 17 25.93 17.34 3.11
N GLU A 18 27.17 17.48 3.59
CA GLU A 18 28.32 16.74 3.06
C GLU A 18 28.16 15.23 3.20
N GLN A 19 27.61 14.74 4.31
CA GLN A 19 27.39 13.30 4.54
C GLN A 19 26.41 12.71 3.52
N VAL A 20 25.35 13.47 3.22
CA VAL A 20 24.37 13.10 2.21
C VAL A 20 24.99 13.16 0.81
N ALA A 21 25.72 14.23 0.49
CA ALA A 21 26.36 14.38 -0.83
C ALA A 21 27.32 13.21 -1.14
N ARG A 22 28.16 12.83 -0.16
CA ARG A 22 29.04 11.65 -0.27
C ARG A 22 28.27 10.34 -0.40
N SER A 23 27.15 10.20 0.29
CA SER A 23 26.29 9.02 0.16
C SER A 23 25.66 8.92 -1.24
N ILE A 24 25.22 10.05 -1.80
CA ILE A 24 24.70 10.13 -3.17
C ILE A 24 25.76 9.69 -4.18
N GLU A 25 27.00 10.20 -4.06
CA GLU A 25 28.13 9.79 -4.93
C GLU A 25 28.36 8.27 -4.89
N LEU A 26 28.22 7.65 -3.72
CA LEU A 26 28.36 6.20 -3.57
C LEU A 26 27.20 5.43 -4.21
N PHE A 27 25.96 5.90 -4.03
CA PHE A 27 24.79 5.26 -4.65
C PHE A 27 24.79 5.40 -6.17
N ASP A 28 25.28 6.52 -6.70
CA ASP A 28 25.44 6.73 -8.15
C ASP A 28 26.53 5.84 -8.76
N ALA A 29 27.44 5.33 -7.94
CA ALA A 29 28.42 4.31 -8.30
C ALA A 29 27.94 2.88 -7.98
N ASP A 30 26.62 2.67 -7.92
CA ASP A 30 25.95 1.37 -7.70
C ASP A 30 26.33 0.66 -6.38
N ASN A 31 26.81 1.40 -5.37
CA ASN A 31 27.10 0.80 -4.07
C ASN A 31 25.81 0.53 -3.29
N THR A 32 25.69 -0.67 -2.71
CA THR A 32 24.52 -1.04 -1.90
C THR A 32 24.56 -0.43 -0.50
N VAL A 33 23.40 -0.22 0.12
CA VAL A 33 23.32 0.29 1.51
C VAL A 33 24.19 -0.54 2.48
N PRO A 34 24.15 -1.89 2.50
CA PRO A 34 25.03 -2.67 3.37
C PRO A 34 26.53 -2.46 3.08
N PHE A 35 26.91 -2.30 1.81
CA PHE A 35 28.30 -2.03 1.45
C PHE A 35 28.75 -0.66 1.97
N VAL A 36 27.93 0.37 1.76
CA VAL A 36 28.24 1.74 2.21
C VAL A 36 28.34 1.81 3.74
N ALA A 37 27.35 1.26 4.45
CA ALA A 37 27.32 1.26 5.91
C ALA A 37 28.54 0.56 6.53
N ARG A 38 29.01 -0.54 5.90
CA ARG A 38 30.11 -1.34 6.43
C ARG A 38 31.50 -0.86 5.99
N TYR A 39 31.67 -0.50 4.73
CA TYR A 39 32.99 -0.27 4.12
C TYR A 39 33.26 1.19 3.71
N ARG A 40 32.27 2.08 3.86
CA ARG A 40 32.38 3.51 3.50
C ARG A 40 31.93 4.42 4.64
N LYS A 41 31.92 3.92 5.88
CA LYS A 41 31.49 4.66 7.07
C LYS A 41 32.22 6.00 7.27
N GLU A 42 33.53 6.03 7.01
CA GLU A 42 34.31 7.27 7.12
C GLU A 42 33.92 8.29 6.05
N VAL A 43 33.66 7.83 4.82
CA VAL A 43 33.27 8.66 3.68
C VAL A 43 31.90 9.30 3.89
N THR A 44 30.96 8.58 4.52
CA THR A 44 29.63 9.10 4.85
C THR A 44 29.57 9.83 6.19
N GLY A 45 30.69 9.93 6.92
CA GLY A 45 30.75 10.54 8.24
C GLY A 45 29.95 9.79 9.31
N GLY A 46 29.76 8.48 9.14
CA GLY A 46 29.15 7.60 10.14
C GLY A 46 27.65 7.39 10.04
N LEU A 47 27.01 7.68 8.89
CA LEU A 47 25.59 7.37 8.69
C LEU A 47 25.32 5.87 8.83
N ASP A 48 24.25 5.52 9.56
CA ASP A 48 23.81 4.14 9.74
C ASP A 48 22.96 3.62 8.57
N GLU A 49 22.61 2.33 8.59
CA GLU A 49 21.83 1.69 7.52
C GLU A 49 20.44 2.30 7.33
N ALA A 50 19.81 2.79 8.40
CA ALA A 50 18.48 3.38 8.35
C ALA A 50 18.55 4.77 7.68
N GLN A 51 19.48 5.60 8.11
CA GLN A 51 19.74 6.92 7.52
C GLN A 51 20.12 6.79 6.03
N LEU A 52 21.01 5.86 5.68
CA LEU A 52 21.43 5.62 4.31
C LEU A 52 20.26 5.16 3.41
N ARG A 53 19.35 4.34 3.94
CA ARG A 53 18.14 3.93 3.22
C ARG A 53 17.22 5.13 2.97
N THR A 54 16.98 5.95 3.98
CA THR A 54 16.17 7.18 3.80
C THR A 54 16.82 8.14 2.81
N VAL A 55 18.15 8.28 2.79
CA VAL A 55 18.86 9.07 1.77
C VAL A 55 18.54 8.55 0.36
N LEU A 56 18.65 7.24 0.14
CA LEU A 56 18.40 6.63 -1.17
C LEU A 56 16.94 6.78 -1.62
N GLU A 57 15.98 6.57 -0.71
CA GLU A 57 14.55 6.74 -0.97
C GLU A 57 14.22 8.18 -1.35
N GLN A 58 14.67 9.15 -0.56
CA GLN A 58 14.43 10.57 -0.82
C GLN A 58 15.16 11.05 -2.09
N LEU A 59 16.38 10.57 -2.34
CA LEU A 59 17.10 10.84 -3.59
C LEU A 59 16.30 10.37 -4.81
N THR A 60 15.77 9.15 -4.74
CA THR A 60 14.96 8.56 -5.81
C THR A 60 13.70 9.38 -6.06
N TYR A 61 12.99 9.77 -4.99
CA TYR A 61 11.81 10.63 -5.08
C TYR A 61 12.12 11.98 -5.72
N LEU A 62 13.18 12.67 -5.26
CA LEU A 62 13.56 13.98 -5.80
C LEU A 62 13.99 13.91 -7.26
N ARG A 63 14.68 12.84 -7.67
CA ARG A 63 15.01 12.59 -9.09
C ARG A 63 13.75 12.40 -9.94
N ASN A 64 12.81 11.61 -9.46
CA ASN A 64 11.53 11.40 -10.15
C ASN A 64 10.73 12.71 -10.26
N LEU A 65 10.75 13.55 -9.22
CA LEU A 65 10.12 14.87 -9.24
C LEU A 65 10.73 15.77 -10.32
N GLU A 66 12.06 15.91 -10.35
CA GLU A 66 12.73 16.75 -11.36
C GLU A 66 12.53 16.23 -12.78
N ALA A 67 12.65 14.92 -12.99
CA ALA A 67 12.35 14.31 -14.30
C ALA A 67 10.90 14.56 -14.74
N ARG A 68 9.96 14.52 -13.80
CA ARG A 68 8.55 14.82 -14.09
C ARG A 68 8.33 16.29 -14.41
N LYS A 69 8.95 17.22 -13.67
CA LYS A 69 8.92 18.66 -13.97
C LYS A 69 9.43 18.93 -15.38
N GLU A 70 10.57 18.35 -15.76
CA GLU A 70 11.13 18.51 -17.11
C GLU A 70 10.16 17.99 -18.20
N THR A 71 9.61 16.80 -18.01
CA THR A 71 8.61 16.22 -18.93
C THR A 71 7.40 17.14 -19.10
N VAL A 72 6.90 17.70 -18.00
CA VAL A 72 5.75 18.62 -18.01
C VAL A 72 6.09 19.93 -18.70
N LEU A 73 7.26 20.53 -18.40
CA LEU A 73 7.72 21.75 -19.04
C LEU A 73 7.82 21.57 -20.56
N ASN A 74 8.42 20.47 -21.02
CA ASN A 74 8.55 20.18 -22.45
C ASN A 74 7.18 20.02 -23.11
N SER A 75 6.26 19.27 -22.50
CA SER A 75 4.89 19.09 -23.02
C SER A 75 4.11 20.40 -23.15
N ILE A 76 4.28 21.33 -22.22
CA ILE A 76 3.61 22.65 -22.26
C ILE A 76 4.27 23.56 -23.30
N ASP A 77 5.60 23.48 -23.44
CA ASP A 77 6.38 24.25 -24.42
C ASP A 77 6.06 23.83 -25.85
N GLU A 78 5.92 22.53 -26.11
CA GLU A 78 5.48 21.98 -27.40
C GLU A 78 4.10 22.49 -27.83
N GLN A 79 3.23 22.85 -26.88
CA GLN A 79 1.92 23.47 -27.13
C GLN A 79 2.00 24.99 -27.31
N GLY A 80 3.18 25.61 -27.14
CA GLY A 80 3.38 27.06 -27.20
C GLY A 80 2.74 27.82 -26.02
N LYS A 81 2.43 27.13 -24.92
CA LYS A 81 1.68 27.70 -23.78
C LYS A 81 2.56 27.99 -22.55
N LEU A 82 3.87 27.73 -22.64
CA LEU A 82 4.78 27.86 -21.51
C LEU A 82 5.19 29.32 -21.28
N THR A 83 4.50 30.00 -20.36
CA THR A 83 4.87 31.36 -19.96
C THR A 83 6.05 31.35 -18.98
N PRO A 84 6.85 32.43 -18.91
CA PRO A 84 7.93 32.55 -17.92
C PRO A 84 7.45 32.42 -16.47
N GLU A 85 6.22 32.86 -16.18
CA GLU A 85 5.60 32.72 -14.87
C GLU A 85 5.26 31.25 -14.57
N LEU A 86 4.64 30.55 -15.52
CA LEU A 86 4.28 29.14 -15.36
C LEU A 86 5.52 28.26 -15.20
N ARG A 87 6.59 28.53 -15.97
CA ARG A 87 7.89 27.86 -15.81
C ARG A 87 8.40 27.99 -14.38
N ARG A 88 8.47 29.22 -13.85
CA ARG A 88 8.93 29.48 -12.48
C ARG A 88 8.07 28.76 -11.45
N ARG A 89 6.75 28.72 -11.66
CA ARG A 89 5.83 27.99 -10.76
C ARG A 89 6.13 26.50 -10.75
N ILE A 90 6.28 25.86 -11.92
CA ILE A 90 6.58 24.42 -12.02
C ILE A 90 7.96 24.07 -11.45
N GLU A 91 8.97 24.92 -11.65
CA GLU A 91 10.30 24.70 -11.07
C GLU A 91 10.26 24.79 -9.53
N ALA A 92 9.41 25.66 -8.97
CA ALA A 92 9.34 25.94 -7.54
C ALA A 92 8.53 24.94 -6.70
N VAL A 93 7.68 24.09 -7.29
CA VAL A 93 6.87 23.15 -6.51
C VAL A 93 7.70 22.02 -5.90
N ALA A 94 7.25 21.51 -4.75
CA ALA A 94 8.00 20.54 -3.95
C ALA A 94 7.42 19.10 -4.05
N THR A 95 6.24 18.95 -4.64
CA THR A 95 5.55 17.66 -4.71
C THR A 95 5.14 17.30 -6.14
N LEU A 96 5.10 15.99 -6.43
CA LEU A 96 4.59 15.48 -7.70
C LEU A 96 3.13 15.90 -7.93
N GLN A 97 2.33 15.96 -6.86
CA GLN A 97 0.93 16.34 -6.93
C GLN A 97 0.75 17.79 -7.42
N GLU A 98 1.56 18.72 -6.91
CA GLU A 98 1.53 20.12 -7.37
C GLU A 98 1.98 20.26 -8.83
N VAL A 99 2.95 19.44 -9.27
CA VAL A 99 3.34 19.37 -10.69
C VAL A 99 2.16 18.92 -11.55
N GLU A 100 1.46 17.85 -11.15
CA GLU A 100 0.28 17.37 -11.88
C GLU A 100 -0.86 18.40 -11.89
N ASP A 101 -1.09 19.11 -10.79
CA ASP A 101 -2.13 20.15 -10.72
C ASP A 101 -1.82 21.32 -11.67
N LEU A 102 -0.56 21.75 -11.77
CA LEU A 102 -0.14 22.78 -12.73
C LEU A 102 -0.19 22.29 -14.18
N TYR A 103 0.05 21.00 -14.40
CA TYR A 103 0.02 20.38 -15.73
C TYR A 103 -1.40 20.09 -16.24
N LEU A 104 -2.37 19.92 -15.35
CA LEU A 104 -3.71 19.45 -15.66
C LEU A 104 -4.41 20.20 -16.83
N PRO A 105 -4.34 21.55 -16.92
CA PRO A 105 -4.95 22.30 -18.04
C PRO A 105 -4.33 22.00 -19.41
N TYR A 106 -3.10 21.50 -19.45
CA TYR A 106 -2.30 21.24 -20.65
C TYR A 106 -2.21 19.75 -20.99
N LYS A 107 -2.69 18.88 -20.10
CA LYS A 107 -2.66 17.44 -20.30
C LYS A 107 -3.62 17.07 -21.45
N PRO A 108 -3.21 16.24 -22.42
CA PRO A 108 -4.11 15.77 -23.48
C PRO A 108 -5.36 15.10 -22.89
N LYS A 109 -6.55 15.58 -23.29
CA LYS A 109 -7.83 15.11 -22.72
C LYS A 109 -8.62 14.28 -23.72
N ARG A 110 -9.40 13.33 -23.19
CA ARG A 110 -10.52 12.73 -23.93
C ARG A 110 -11.56 13.82 -24.20
N ARG A 111 -12.39 13.63 -25.23
CA ARG A 111 -13.45 14.57 -25.62
C ARG A 111 -14.42 14.81 -24.45
N THR A 112 -14.24 15.91 -23.72
CA THR A 112 -15.08 16.40 -22.62
C THR A 112 -16.16 17.36 -23.11
N ARG A 113 -17.17 17.66 -22.28
CA ARG A 113 -18.17 18.68 -22.59
C ARG A 113 -17.54 20.04 -22.90
N ALA A 114 -16.49 20.42 -22.17
CA ALA A 114 -15.75 21.64 -22.43
C ALA A 114 -15.02 21.60 -23.79
N THR A 115 -14.36 20.48 -24.14
CA THR A 115 -13.73 20.37 -25.47
C THR A 115 -14.75 20.45 -26.60
N VAL A 116 -15.92 19.82 -26.46
CA VAL A 116 -17.01 19.91 -27.44
C VAL A 116 -17.53 21.35 -27.55
N ALA A 117 -17.65 22.06 -26.42
CA ALA A 117 -18.04 23.47 -26.43
C ALA A 117 -16.98 24.38 -27.10
N ARG A 118 -15.68 24.09 -26.90
CA ARG A 118 -14.59 24.78 -27.61
C ARG A 118 -14.62 24.51 -29.11
N GLU A 119 -14.81 23.25 -29.51
CA GLU A 119 -14.99 22.84 -30.93
C GLU A 119 -16.16 23.59 -31.59
N ARG A 120 -17.22 23.88 -30.82
CA ARG A 120 -18.39 24.67 -31.25
C ARG A 120 -18.20 26.18 -31.24
N GLY A 121 -16.99 26.67 -30.95
CA GLY A 121 -16.67 28.10 -30.97
C GLY A 121 -17.17 28.89 -29.75
N LEU A 122 -17.48 28.22 -28.63
CA LEU A 122 -18.01 28.89 -27.42
C LEU A 122 -16.92 29.37 -26.44
N GLU A 123 -15.64 29.16 -26.77
CA GLU A 123 -14.51 29.60 -25.94
C GLU A 123 -14.49 31.13 -25.71
N PRO A 124 -14.69 32.00 -26.73
CA PRO A 124 -14.67 33.44 -26.49
C PRO A 124 -15.82 33.92 -25.59
N LEU A 125 -16.98 33.25 -25.64
CA LEU A 125 -18.09 33.53 -24.71
C LEU A 125 -17.70 33.16 -23.27
N ALA A 126 -17.07 32.00 -23.08
CA ALA A 126 -16.59 31.57 -21.77
C ALA A 126 -15.51 32.51 -21.20
N GLU A 127 -14.57 32.98 -22.04
CA GLU A 127 -13.56 33.98 -21.65
C GLU A 127 -14.21 35.31 -21.25
N GLN A 128 -15.16 35.80 -22.03
CA GLN A 128 -15.91 37.02 -21.71
C GLN A 128 -16.65 36.90 -20.37
N MET A 129 -17.23 35.73 -20.09
CA MET A 129 -17.89 35.43 -18.82
C MET A 129 -16.90 35.39 -17.65
N LEU A 130 -15.72 34.80 -17.83
CA LEU A 130 -14.66 34.71 -16.80
C LEU A 130 -14.04 36.07 -16.47
N ASN A 131 -13.91 36.96 -17.47
CA ASN A 131 -13.40 38.33 -17.29
C ASN A 131 -14.33 39.20 -16.44
N GLN A 132 -15.64 38.95 -16.47
CA GLN A 132 -16.65 39.60 -15.61
C GLN A 132 -16.75 41.15 -15.78
N ASP A 133 -16.27 41.69 -16.90
CA ASP A 133 -16.27 43.15 -17.15
C ASP A 133 -17.66 43.70 -17.51
N VAL A 134 -18.55 42.85 -18.03
CA VAL A 134 -19.88 43.27 -18.46
C VAL A 134 -20.84 43.31 -17.27
N SER A 135 -21.31 44.52 -16.94
CA SER A 135 -22.23 44.76 -15.81
C SER A 135 -23.62 45.28 -16.22
N ARG A 136 -23.85 45.46 -17.54
CA ARG A 136 -25.12 45.92 -18.11
C ARG A 136 -25.34 45.28 -19.49
N GLY A 137 -26.58 45.11 -19.89
CA GLY A 137 -26.97 44.49 -21.17
C GLY A 137 -27.84 43.25 -20.96
N ASN A 138 -28.22 42.61 -22.06
CA ASN A 138 -29.00 41.37 -22.04
C ASN A 138 -28.08 40.16 -22.29
N LEU A 139 -28.14 39.18 -21.39
CA LEU A 139 -27.37 37.95 -21.47
C LEU A 139 -27.67 37.14 -22.74
N GLU A 140 -28.94 37.07 -23.13
CA GLU A 140 -29.38 36.33 -24.31
C GLU A 140 -28.89 36.98 -25.60
N GLU A 141 -28.85 38.31 -25.67
CA GLU A 141 -28.33 39.05 -26.83
C GLU A 141 -26.83 38.84 -27.03
N ILE A 142 -26.07 38.74 -25.92
CA ILE A 142 -24.63 38.43 -25.98
C ILE A 142 -24.44 36.99 -26.43
N ALA A 143 -25.18 36.05 -25.84
CA ALA A 143 -25.11 34.64 -26.21
C ALA A 143 -25.56 34.38 -27.66
N ALA A 144 -26.51 35.17 -28.18
CA ALA A 144 -26.99 35.08 -29.56
C ALA A 144 -25.90 35.37 -30.61
N GLN A 145 -24.83 36.07 -30.24
CA GLN A 145 -23.69 36.35 -31.13
C GLN A 145 -22.83 35.11 -31.39
N PHE A 146 -23.00 34.05 -30.60
CA PHE A 146 -22.23 32.80 -30.67
C PHE A 146 -23.04 31.63 -31.24
N LEU A 147 -24.20 31.90 -31.85
CA LEU A 147 -25.02 30.88 -32.50
C LEU A 147 -24.41 30.44 -33.82
N ASN A 148 -24.54 29.14 -34.11
CA ASN A 148 -24.08 28.53 -35.35
C ASN A 148 -24.91 27.25 -35.62
N ASP A 149 -24.58 26.53 -36.70
CA ASP A 149 -25.30 25.31 -37.09
C ASP A 149 -25.32 24.23 -35.99
N GLU A 150 -24.34 24.22 -35.07
CA GLU A 150 -24.27 23.29 -33.93
C GLU A 150 -24.81 23.87 -32.61
N VAL A 151 -25.03 25.18 -32.54
CA VAL A 151 -25.50 25.91 -31.36
C VAL A 151 -26.70 26.77 -31.74
N ALA A 152 -27.89 26.18 -31.65
CA ALA A 152 -29.12 26.76 -32.18
C ALA A 152 -29.80 27.80 -31.28
N THR A 153 -29.50 27.85 -29.97
CA THR A 153 -30.16 28.77 -29.03
C THR A 153 -29.19 29.45 -28.06
N PRO A 154 -29.51 30.66 -27.56
CA PRO A 154 -28.70 31.36 -26.55
C PRO A 154 -28.46 30.50 -25.29
N GLU A 155 -29.44 29.70 -24.88
CA GLU A 155 -29.31 28.80 -23.72
C GLU A 155 -28.29 27.70 -23.98
N ALA A 156 -28.23 27.17 -25.21
CA ALA A 156 -27.24 26.18 -25.62
C ALA A 156 -25.82 26.79 -25.62
N ALA A 157 -25.68 28.04 -26.09
CA ALA A 157 -24.41 28.77 -26.03
C ALA A 157 -23.95 29.00 -24.59
N LEU A 158 -24.84 29.48 -23.71
CA LEU A 158 -24.55 29.66 -22.28
C LEU A 158 -24.23 28.34 -21.59
N ALA A 159 -24.94 27.25 -21.92
CA ALA A 159 -24.66 25.92 -21.36
C ALA A 159 -23.26 25.43 -21.76
N GLY A 160 -22.87 25.55 -23.03
CA GLY A 160 -21.53 25.18 -23.47
C GLY A 160 -20.44 26.07 -22.87
N ALA A 161 -20.68 27.38 -22.74
CA ALA A 161 -19.76 28.27 -22.04
C ALA A 161 -19.60 27.87 -20.56
N ARG A 162 -20.68 27.51 -19.87
CA ARG A 162 -20.62 26.97 -18.49
C ARG A 162 -19.78 25.69 -18.40
N ASP A 163 -19.85 24.80 -19.38
CA ASP A 163 -19.01 23.59 -19.39
C ASP A 163 -17.52 23.92 -19.47
N ILE A 164 -17.14 24.92 -20.29
CA ILE A 164 -15.75 25.41 -20.37
C ILE A 164 -15.31 26.06 -19.05
N ILE A 165 -16.17 26.90 -18.46
CA ILE A 165 -15.90 27.58 -17.19
C ILE A 165 -15.75 26.57 -16.05
N ALA A 166 -16.63 25.57 -15.99
CA ALA A 166 -16.57 24.51 -14.99
C ALA A 166 -15.21 23.79 -15.05
N GLU A 167 -14.78 23.36 -16.24
CA GLU A 167 -13.46 22.72 -16.40
C GLU A 167 -12.31 23.67 -16.02
N THR A 168 -12.36 24.91 -16.50
CA THR A 168 -11.29 25.91 -16.26
C THR A 168 -11.11 26.22 -14.77
N VAL A 169 -12.21 26.43 -14.03
CA VAL A 169 -12.14 26.75 -12.60
C VAL A 169 -11.80 25.53 -11.75
N MET A 170 -12.29 24.32 -12.11
CA MET A 170 -11.98 23.10 -11.36
C MET A 170 -10.54 22.60 -11.57
N GLU A 171 -9.89 23.02 -12.65
CA GLU A 171 -8.49 22.68 -12.95
C GLU A 171 -7.48 23.73 -12.46
N ASP A 172 -7.95 24.85 -11.90
CA ASP A 172 -7.07 25.82 -11.26
C ASP A 172 -6.34 25.18 -10.06
N ALA A 173 -5.02 25.17 -10.10
CA ALA A 173 -4.18 24.53 -9.09
C ALA A 173 -4.44 25.07 -7.66
N THR A 174 -4.78 26.35 -7.52
CA THR A 174 -5.08 26.97 -6.22
C THR A 174 -6.41 26.47 -5.68
N VAL A 175 -7.44 26.39 -6.53
CA VAL A 175 -8.74 25.81 -6.19
C VAL A 175 -8.56 24.35 -5.77
N ARG A 176 -7.85 23.54 -6.58
CA ARG A 176 -7.63 22.11 -6.32
C ARG A 176 -6.92 21.87 -5.00
N SER A 177 -5.78 22.53 -4.77
CA SER A 177 -5.02 22.42 -3.52
C SER A 177 -5.87 22.84 -2.31
N SER A 178 -6.60 23.97 -2.41
CA SER A 178 -7.43 24.46 -1.30
C SER A 178 -8.55 23.48 -0.93
N ILE A 179 -9.23 22.91 -1.93
CA ILE A 179 -10.29 21.91 -1.70
C ILE A 179 -9.69 20.61 -1.18
N ARG A 180 -8.61 20.10 -1.77
CA ARG A 180 -7.91 18.88 -1.30
C ARG A 180 -7.58 18.94 0.18
N ASP A 181 -6.95 20.02 0.62
CA ASP A 181 -6.52 20.20 2.02
C ASP A 181 -7.69 20.37 2.98
N ARG A 182 -8.83 20.88 2.51
CA ARG A 182 -10.05 20.97 3.31
C ARG A 182 -10.74 19.63 3.41
N THR A 183 -10.93 18.93 2.29
CA THR A 183 -11.46 17.57 2.25
C THR A 183 -10.64 16.65 3.16
N ARG A 184 -9.29 16.68 3.09
CA ARG A 184 -8.42 15.87 3.96
C ARG A 184 -8.70 16.09 5.46
N ARG A 185 -9.04 17.31 5.87
CA ARG A 185 -9.25 17.69 7.27
C ARG A 185 -10.69 17.53 7.77
N GLU A 186 -11.65 17.75 6.89
CA GLU A 186 -13.07 17.93 7.22
C GLU A 186 -13.94 16.74 6.75
N ALA A 187 -13.49 15.96 5.77
CA ALA A 187 -14.29 14.86 5.22
C ALA A 187 -14.44 13.69 6.21
N THR A 188 -15.62 13.08 6.16
CA THR A 188 -15.95 11.86 6.88
C THR A 188 -16.03 10.71 5.89
N LEU A 189 -15.28 9.66 6.14
CA LEU A 189 -15.44 8.40 5.42
C LEU A 189 -16.72 7.72 5.91
N VAL A 190 -17.63 7.47 4.98
CA VAL A 190 -18.93 6.83 5.22
C VAL A 190 -18.94 5.48 4.52
N VAL A 191 -19.21 4.43 5.29
CA VAL A 191 -19.26 3.06 4.82
C VAL A 191 -20.66 2.53 5.03
N THR A 192 -21.19 1.92 3.99
CA THR A 192 -22.50 1.27 4.01
C THR A 192 -22.40 -0.13 3.46
N LEU A 193 -23.22 -1.05 3.98
CA LEU A 193 -23.42 -2.37 3.41
C LEU A 193 -23.88 -2.29 1.94
N ALA A 194 -23.13 -2.92 1.05
CA ALA A 194 -23.49 -3.10 -0.36
C ALA A 194 -24.28 -4.40 -0.57
N ASP A 195 -23.77 -5.53 -0.07
CA ASP A 195 -24.39 -6.84 -0.23
C ASP A 195 -24.07 -7.77 0.96
N LYS A 196 -25.07 -8.05 1.81
CA LYS A 196 -24.93 -8.94 2.97
C LYS A 196 -24.72 -10.40 2.58
N ALA A 197 -25.20 -10.84 1.41
CA ALA A 197 -25.09 -12.24 1.00
C ALA A 197 -23.63 -12.64 0.76
N LYS A 198 -22.75 -11.67 0.48
CA LYS A 198 -21.31 -11.89 0.30
C LYS A 198 -20.53 -11.97 1.61
N ASP A 199 -21.18 -11.76 2.76
CA ASP A 199 -20.57 -11.84 4.08
C ASP A 199 -21.39 -12.73 5.03
N GLU A 200 -21.56 -14.00 4.65
CA GLU A 200 -22.31 -15.00 5.44
C GLU A 200 -21.75 -15.19 6.86
N ARG A 201 -20.46 -14.91 7.06
CA ARG A 201 -19.77 -15.05 8.36
C ARG A 201 -19.75 -13.77 9.18
N GLY A 202 -20.25 -12.65 8.66
CA GLY A 202 -20.27 -11.36 9.35
C GLY A 202 -18.87 -10.79 9.61
N VAL A 203 -17.90 -11.05 8.75
CA VAL A 203 -16.51 -10.57 8.88
C VAL A 203 -16.46 -9.03 8.93
N TYR A 204 -17.36 -8.37 8.21
CA TYR A 204 -17.42 -6.91 8.09
C TYR A 204 -18.60 -6.30 8.86
N GLU A 205 -19.24 -7.03 9.77
CA GLU A 205 -20.45 -6.58 10.49
C GLU A 205 -20.23 -5.26 11.23
N ALA A 206 -19.05 -5.06 11.81
CA ALA A 206 -18.67 -3.81 12.48
C ALA A 206 -18.61 -2.58 11.54
N TYR A 207 -18.63 -2.79 10.22
CA TYR A 207 -18.45 -1.75 9.21
C TYR A 207 -19.70 -1.48 8.36
N TYR A 208 -20.82 -2.18 8.59
CA TYR A 208 -22.03 -2.04 7.77
C TYR A 208 -22.67 -0.65 7.81
N ASP A 209 -22.49 0.08 8.90
CA ASP A 209 -22.88 1.48 9.05
C ASP A 209 -21.78 2.20 9.85
N TYR A 210 -20.69 2.51 9.16
CA TYR A 210 -19.48 3.06 9.78
C TYR A 210 -19.18 4.46 9.28
N ARG A 211 -18.82 5.36 10.21
CA ARG A 211 -18.47 6.74 9.91
C ARG A 211 -17.28 7.18 10.75
N GLU A 212 -16.26 7.72 10.12
CA GLU A 212 -15.09 8.29 10.81
C GLU A 212 -14.46 9.42 10.00
N GLN A 213 -13.91 10.43 10.67
CA GLN A 213 -13.15 11.49 9.99
C GLN A 213 -11.93 10.89 9.29
N LEU A 214 -11.73 11.24 8.02
CA LEU A 214 -10.68 10.66 7.16
C LEU A 214 -9.29 10.71 7.81
N LYS A 215 -8.95 11.86 8.41
CA LYS A 215 -7.66 12.08 9.09
C LYS A 215 -7.39 11.21 10.32
N ASN A 216 -8.42 10.57 10.89
CA ASN A 216 -8.31 9.80 12.14
C ASN A 216 -8.30 8.29 11.90
N ILE A 217 -8.52 7.83 10.67
CA ILE A 217 -8.70 6.41 10.37
C ILE A 217 -7.35 5.69 10.54
N PRO A 218 -7.27 4.67 11.43
CA PRO A 218 -6.07 3.88 11.58
C PRO A 218 -5.78 3.04 10.33
N PRO A 219 -4.51 2.82 9.95
CA PRO A 219 -4.13 2.05 8.76
C PRO A 219 -4.83 0.69 8.63
N HIS A 220 -4.77 -0.15 9.69
CA HIS A 220 -5.38 -1.49 9.68
C HIS A 220 -6.89 -1.46 9.40
N ARG A 221 -7.59 -0.40 9.83
CA ARG A 221 -9.02 -0.25 9.61
C ARG A 221 -9.31 0.14 8.17
N LEU A 222 -8.51 1.06 7.61
CA LEU A 222 -8.64 1.42 6.20
C LEU A 222 -8.42 0.19 5.29
N LEU A 223 -7.43 -0.65 5.58
CA LEU A 223 -7.18 -1.89 4.84
C LEU A 223 -8.38 -2.84 4.90
N ALA A 224 -8.98 -3.03 6.08
CA ALA A 224 -10.19 -3.85 6.23
C ALA A 224 -11.37 -3.30 5.40
N LEU A 225 -11.55 -1.98 5.38
CA LEU A 225 -12.60 -1.31 4.60
C LEU A 225 -12.35 -1.45 3.10
N ASN A 226 -11.12 -1.25 2.64
CA ASN A 226 -10.73 -1.41 1.24
C ASN A 226 -10.93 -2.86 0.76
N ARG A 227 -10.61 -3.84 1.61
CA ARG A 227 -10.89 -5.25 1.32
C ARG A 227 -12.39 -5.54 1.23
N GLY A 228 -13.18 -5.06 2.19
CA GLY A 228 -14.63 -5.25 2.15
C GLY A 228 -15.29 -4.58 0.94
N GLU A 229 -14.75 -3.45 0.48
CA GLU A 229 -15.15 -2.80 -0.78
C GLU A 229 -14.77 -3.64 -2.01
N ARG A 230 -13.54 -4.18 -2.04
CA ARG A 230 -13.05 -5.07 -3.12
C ARG A 230 -13.86 -6.37 -3.23
N ASP A 231 -14.24 -6.95 -2.09
CA ASP A 231 -15.11 -8.13 -2.00
C ASP A 231 -16.56 -7.79 -2.41
N GLY A 232 -16.90 -6.51 -2.53
CA GLY A 232 -18.23 -6.01 -2.87
C GLY A 232 -19.26 -6.15 -1.74
N VAL A 233 -18.79 -6.31 -0.49
CA VAL A 233 -19.64 -6.35 0.72
C VAL A 233 -19.93 -4.94 1.19
N LEU A 234 -18.96 -4.04 1.09
CA LEU A 234 -19.04 -2.65 1.56
C LEU A 234 -19.03 -1.67 0.39
N LYS A 235 -19.56 -0.48 0.63
CA LYS A 235 -19.43 0.69 -0.23
C LYS A 235 -18.84 1.81 0.58
N VAL A 236 -17.71 2.36 0.14
CA VAL A 236 -16.99 3.42 0.85
C VAL A 236 -17.13 4.72 0.06
N LYS A 237 -17.40 5.82 0.76
CA LYS A 237 -17.49 7.18 0.19
C LYS A 237 -16.88 8.21 1.11
N LEU A 238 -16.45 9.33 0.55
CA LEU A 238 -16.17 10.54 1.33
C LEU A 238 -17.38 11.49 1.34
N ASP A 239 -17.83 11.83 2.53
CA ASP A 239 -18.85 12.85 2.77
C ASP A 239 -18.15 14.14 3.21
N SER A 240 -18.36 15.22 2.45
CA SER A 240 -17.69 16.51 2.61
C SER A 240 -18.70 17.65 2.70
N PRO A 241 -18.36 18.79 3.32
CA PRO A 241 -19.22 19.97 3.35
C PRO A 241 -19.22 20.69 1.99
N ASP A 242 -19.89 20.07 1.02
CA ASP A 242 -19.87 20.45 -0.39
C ASP A 242 -20.34 21.89 -0.63
N ASP A 243 -21.39 22.33 0.05
CA ASP A 243 -21.93 23.70 -0.10
C ASP A 243 -20.91 24.76 0.34
N ASP A 244 -20.17 24.51 1.42
CA ASP A 244 -19.11 25.40 1.89
C ASP A 244 -17.94 25.46 0.89
N PHE A 245 -17.63 24.34 0.23
CA PHE A 245 -16.56 24.27 -0.76
C PHE A 245 -16.96 25.02 -2.03
N VAL A 246 -18.18 24.82 -2.52
CA VAL A 246 -18.73 25.58 -3.66
C VAL A 246 -18.72 27.08 -3.37
N ALA A 247 -19.19 27.51 -2.19
CA ALA A 247 -19.19 28.92 -1.80
C ALA A 247 -17.78 29.54 -1.78
N ARG A 248 -16.76 28.76 -1.39
CA ARG A 248 -15.36 29.20 -1.41
C ARG A 248 -14.82 29.34 -2.82
N ILE A 249 -15.10 28.38 -3.69
CA ILE A 249 -14.70 28.46 -5.09
C ILE A 249 -15.38 29.65 -5.76
N GLN A 250 -16.67 29.89 -5.48
CA GLN A 250 -17.38 31.08 -5.96
C GLN A 250 -16.73 32.36 -5.45
N LYS A 251 -16.36 32.45 -4.17
CA LYS A 251 -15.63 33.61 -3.63
C LYS A 251 -14.26 33.82 -4.28
N TYR A 252 -13.59 32.74 -4.68
CA TYR A 252 -12.32 32.82 -5.40
C TYR A 252 -12.50 33.23 -6.85
N ALA A 253 -13.43 32.63 -7.60
CA ALA A 253 -13.59 32.86 -9.03
C ALA A 253 -14.39 34.12 -9.39
N ILE A 254 -15.40 34.49 -8.60
CA ILE A 254 -16.27 35.63 -8.87
C ILE A 254 -15.67 36.90 -8.24
N LYS A 255 -15.09 37.76 -9.08
CA LYS A 255 -14.43 39.01 -8.67
C LYS A 255 -15.37 40.22 -8.76
N ASN A 256 -16.34 40.18 -9.67
CA ASN A 256 -17.34 41.23 -9.85
C ASN A 256 -18.77 40.69 -9.70
N PRO A 257 -19.36 40.74 -8.49
CA PRO A 257 -20.73 40.28 -8.26
C PRO A 257 -21.82 41.06 -9.01
N LYS A 258 -21.49 42.22 -9.60
CA LYS A 258 -22.41 43.03 -10.41
C LYS A 258 -22.39 42.62 -11.89
N SER A 259 -21.52 41.68 -12.27
CA SER A 259 -21.48 41.18 -13.63
C SER A 259 -22.80 40.47 -13.96
N ILE A 260 -23.30 40.66 -15.19
CA ILE A 260 -24.49 39.97 -15.69
C ILE A 260 -24.28 38.44 -15.78
N PHE A 261 -23.03 37.98 -15.78
CA PHE A 261 -22.66 36.56 -15.85
C PHE A 261 -22.61 35.87 -14.48
N THR A 262 -22.81 36.59 -13.38
CA THR A 262 -22.60 36.08 -12.01
C THR A 262 -23.36 34.78 -11.74
N ASP A 263 -24.64 34.70 -12.12
CA ASP A 263 -25.43 33.50 -11.88
C ASP A 263 -25.03 32.33 -12.79
N GLN A 264 -24.53 32.61 -13.99
CA GLN A 264 -23.96 31.59 -14.88
C GLN A 264 -22.64 31.03 -14.30
N LEU A 265 -21.79 31.88 -13.73
CA LEU A 265 -20.57 31.46 -13.03
C LEU A 265 -20.90 30.61 -11.80
N ARG A 266 -21.88 31.01 -10.99
CA ARG A 266 -22.33 30.22 -9.83
C ARG A 266 -22.80 28.83 -10.25
N ALA A 267 -23.61 28.75 -11.31
CA ALA A 267 -24.12 27.50 -11.85
C ALA A 267 -22.98 26.60 -12.40
N ALA A 268 -22.05 27.18 -13.16
CA ALA A 268 -20.89 26.46 -13.67
C ALA A 268 -19.99 25.91 -12.55
N ILE A 269 -19.76 26.69 -11.50
CA ILE A 269 -18.93 26.29 -10.36
C ILE A 269 -19.60 25.19 -9.54
N ALA A 270 -20.92 25.29 -9.29
CA ALA A 270 -21.65 24.27 -8.55
C ALA A 270 -21.69 22.92 -9.31
N ASP A 271 -21.97 22.94 -10.61
CA ASP A 271 -21.91 21.75 -11.46
C ASP A 271 -20.48 21.19 -11.56
N GLY A 272 -19.50 22.05 -11.84
CA GLY A 272 -18.10 21.69 -11.94
C GLY A 272 -17.57 21.01 -10.67
N TYR A 273 -17.89 21.56 -9.50
CA TYR A 273 -17.48 20.97 -8.23
C TYR A 273 -18.02 19.55 -8.08
N LYS A 274 -19.35 19.37 -8.24
CA LYS A 274 -20.01 18.08 -8.05
C LYS A 274 -19.57 17.03 -9.07
N ARG A 275 -19.40 17.44 -10.32
CA ARG A 275 -19.15 16.53 -11.44
C ARG A 275 -17.68 16.23 -11.69
N LEU A 276 -16.80 17.19 -11.42
CA LEU A 276 -15.38 17.12 -11.78
C LEU A 276 -14.48 17.11 -10.55
N LEU A 277 -14.57 18.13 -9.69
CA LEU A 277 -13.58 18.33 -8.62
C LEU A 277 -13.77 17.35 -7.46
N ALA A 278 -14.98 17.22 -6.91
CA ALA A 278 -15.21 16.36 -5.74
C ALA A 278 -14.85 14.88 -6.02
N PRO A 279 -15.25 14.24 -7.14
CA PRO A 279 -14.85 12.87 -7.44
C PRO A 279 -13.34 12.70 -7.68
N SER A 280 -12.68 13.70 -8.29
CA SER A 280 -11.23 13.71 -8.48
C SER A 280 -10.49 13.74 -7.14
N ILE A 281 -10.88 14.67 -6.27
CA ILE A 281 -10.27 14.83 -4.94
C ILE A 281 -10.56 13.63 -4.04
N GLU A 282 -11.76 13.03 -4.12
CA GLU A 282 -12.08 11.79 -3.42
C GLU A 282 -11.14 10.66 -3.84
N THR A 283 -10.95 10.47 -5.15
CA THR A 283 -10.06 9.43 -5.68
C THR A 283 -8.61 9.66 -5.24
N GLU A 284 -8.12 10.91 -5.35
CA GLU A 284 -6.77 11.29 -4.93
C GLU A 284 -6.54 11.01 -3.44
N LEU A 285 -7.45 11.47 -2.57
CA LEU A 285 -7.31 11.28 -1.13
C LEU A 285 -7.47 9.83 -0.70
N ARG A 286 -8.38 9.07 -1.33
CA ARG A 286 -8.52 7.62 -1.08
C ARG A 286 -7.24 6.88 -1.47
N GLY A 287 -6.59 7.25 -2.57
CA GLY A 287 -5.28 6.73 -2.96
C GLY A 287 -4.21 7.08 -1.92
N GLU A 288 -4.08 8.35 -1.56
CA GLU A 288 -3.10 8.83 -0.57
C GLU A 288 -3.20 8.11 0.77
N VAL A 289 -4.42 7.97 1.33
CA VAL A 289 -4.57 7.27 2.62
C VAL A 289 -4.35 5.76 2.49
N THR A 290 -4.60 5.18 1.32
CA THR A 290 -4.33 3.76 1.04
C THR A 290 -2.83 3.53 0.96
N ASP A 291 -2.09 4.32 0.17
CA ASP A 291 -0.63 4.23 0.04
C ASP A 291 0.06 4.41 1.41
N HIS A 292 -0.44 5.33 2.23
CA HIS A 292 0.06 5.50 3.60
C HIS A 292 -0.19 4.25 4.46
N SER A 293 -1.38 3.65 4.35
CA SER A 293 -1.75 2.47 5.13
C SER A 293 -0.97 1.24 4.71
N ASP A 294 -0.76 1.06 3.41
CA ASP A 294 0.06 0.00 2.82
C ASP A 294 1.52 0.14 3.28
N SER A 295 2.08 1.35 3.21
CA SER A 295 3.45 1.62 3.65
C SER A 295 3.64 1.29 5.13
N HIS A 296 2.69 1.67 5.98
CA HIS A 296 2.71 1.35 7.41
C HIS A 296 2.61 -0.17 7.66
N ALA A 297 1.76 -0.87 6.92
CA ALA A 297 1.65 -2.31 7.01
C ALA A 297 2.95 -3.01 6.58
N ILE A 298 3.56 -2.58 5.47
CA ILE A 298 4.83 -3.10 4.96
C ILE A 298 5.97 -2.89 5.96
N GLU A 299 6.04 -1.74 6.62
CA GLU A 299 7.02 -1.48 7.68
C GLU A 299 6.86 -2.47 8.85
N THR A 300 5.61 -2.72 9.25
CA THR A 300 5.28 -3.70 10.29
C THR A 300 5.66 -5.12 9.84
N PHE A 301 5.36 -5.49 8.60
CA PHE A 301 5.75 -6.78 8.00
C PHE A 301 7.27 -6.94 7.98
N GLY A 302 8.01 -5.90 7.59
CA GLY A 302 9.47 -5.88 7.60
C GLY A 302 10.04 -6.09 9.00
N THR A 303 9.44 -5.46 10.02
CA THR A 303 9.82 -5.66 11.43
C THR A 303 9.56 -7.10 11.89
N ASN A 304 8.39 -7.65 11.59
CA ASN A 304 8.02 -9.01 11.96
C ASN A 304 8.90 -10.05 11.24
N LEU A 305 9.16 -9.87 9.95
CA LEU A 305 10.07 -10.72 9.18
C LEU A 305 11.49 -10.66 9.73
N ARG A 306 11.99 -9.47 10.07
CA ARG A 306 13.31 -9.32 10.71
C ARG A 306 13.39 -10.10 12.02
N GLN A 307 12.35 -10.05 12.85
CA GLN A 307 12.32 -10.81 14.10
C GLN A 307 12.36 -12.32 13.86
N LEU A 308 11.63 -12.83 12.85
CA LEU A 308 11.66 -14.24 12.48
C LEU A 308 13.03 -14.68 11.95
N LEU A 309 13.65 -13.89 11.07
CA LEU A 309 14.95 -14.20 10.47
C LEU A 309 16.09 -14.18 11.49
N LEU A 310 15.99 -13.38 12.55
CA LEU A 310 17.02 -13.21 13.58
C LEU A 310 16.76 -14.05 14.85
N GLN A 311 15.82 -14.99 14.79
CA GLN A 311 15.62 -15.93 15.90
C GLN A 311 16.92 -16.73 16.17
N PRO A 312 17.32 -16.89 17.45
CA PRO A 312 18.53 -17.65 17.78
C PRO A 312 18.44 -19.11 17.30
N PRO A 313 19.46 -19.63 16.58
CA PRO A 313 19.46 -20.99 16.07
C PRO A 313 19.74 -22.04 17.17
N VAL A 314 19.05 -23.18 17.14
CA VAL A 314 19.33 -24.34 18.01
C VAL A 314 20.24 -25.35 17.30
N ARG A 315 21.54 -25.09 17.35
CA ARG A 315 22.55 -25.86 16.59
C ARG A 315 22.91 -27.19 17.23
N GLY A 316 23.28 -28.16 16.40
CA GLY A 316 23.87 -29.43 16.84
C GLY A 316 22.86 -30.41 17.48
N LYS A 317 21.57 -30.14 17.36
CA LYS A 317 20.48 -30.97 17.89
C LYS A 317 19.75 -31.68 16.77
N SER A 318 19.44 -32.96 16.95
CA SER A 318 18.51 -33.68 16.08
C SER A 318 17.08 -33.29 16.46
N VAL A 319 16.27 -32.92 15.47
CA VAL A 319 14.96 -32.30 15.68
C VAL A 319 13.85 -33.19 15.11
N LEU A 320 12.83 -33.44 15.92
CA LEU A 320 11.58 -34.05 15.48
C LEU A 320 10.57 -32.94 15.15
N GLY A 321 10.46 -32.58 13.87
CA GLY A 321 9.50 -31.60 13.38
C GLY A 321 8.10 -32.21 13.26
N ILE A 322 7.09 -31.51 13.75
CA ILE A 322 5.69 -31.89 13.70
C ILE A 322 4.90 -30.75 13.06
N ASP A 323 4.30 -31.02 11.91
CA ASP A 323 3.34 -30.15 11.22
C ASP A 323 1.91 -30.56 11.60
N PRO A 324 1.24 -29.83 12.52
CA PRO A 324 -0.05 -30.22 13.06
C PRO A 324 -1.18 -30.30 12.03
N GLY A 325 -2.19 -31.12 12.31
CA GLY A 325 -3.39 -31.18 11.48
C GLY A 325 -4.49 -32.03 12.08
N PHE A 326 -5.74 -31.65 11.79
CA PHE A 326 -6.93 -32.45 12.13
C PHE A 326 -7.15 -33.56 11.09
N ARG A 327 -7.90 -33.25 10.03
CA ARG A 327 -8.37 -34.21 9.02
C ARG A 327 -7.25 -34.93 8.27
N THR A 328 -6.17 -34.22 7.98
CA THR A 328 -5.00 -34.73 7.23
C THR A 328 -3.94 -35.34 8.12
N GLY A 329 -4.14 -35.37 9.45
CA GLY A 329 -3.16 -35.83 10.42
C GLY A 329 -1.99 -34.85 10.63
N CYS A 330 -1.15 -35.18 11.60
CA CYS A 330 0.11 -34.47 11.85
C CYS A 330 1.25 -35.16 11.09
N LYS A 331 2.03 -34.40 10.33
CA LYS A 331 3.19 -34.94 9.61
C LYS A 331 4.41 -34.80 10.52
N VAL A 332 5.19 -35.85 10.64
CA VAL A 332 6.30 -35.94 11.60
C VAL A 332 7.57 -36.29 10.87
N ALA A 333 8.60 -35.46 10.98
CA ALA A 333 9.89 -35.65 10.30
C ALA A 333 11.04 -35.53 11.31
N LEU A 334 11.91 -36.54 11.36
CA LEU A 334 13.15 -36.51 12.11
C LEU A 334 14.28 -36.02 11.21
N VAL A 335 15.00 -34.99 11.66
CA VAL A 335 16.25 -34.53 11.05
C VAL A 335 17.40 -34.67 12.03
N ASP A 336 18.59 -35.01 11.53
CA ASP A 336 19.80 -35.05 12.35
C ASP A 336 20.34 -33.65 12.67
N ALA A 337 21.41 -33.57 13.46
CA ALA A 337 22.10 -32.33 13.84
C ALA A 337 22.60 -31.46 12.66
N THR A 338 22.68 -32.01 11.44
CA THR A 338 23.05 -31.28 10.20
C THR A 338 21.84 -30.84 9.38
N GLY A 339 20.63 -31.26 9.78
CA GLY A 339 19.39 -31.02 9.06
C GLY A 339 19.10 -32.07 7.98
N LYS A 340 19.81 -33.19 7.95
CA LYS A 340 19.52 -34.31 7.04
C LYS A 340 18.27 -35.05 7.52
N PHE A 341 17.32 -35.27 6.61
CA PHE A 341 16.13 -36.07 6.90
C PHE A 341 16.52 -37.54 7.14
N LEU A 342 16.11 -38.08 8.29
CA LEU A 342 16.37 -39.46 8.70
C LEU A 342 15.16 -40.38 8.51
N GLY A 343 13.95 -39.82 8.47
CA GLY A 343 12.72 -40.57 8.38
C GLY A 343 11.54 -39.80 8.96
N GLY A 344 10.34 -40.27 8.67
CA GLY A 344 9.13 -39.59 9.11
C GLY A 344 7.87 -40.34 8.70
N THR A 345 6.74 -39.91 9.23
CA THR A 345 5.44 -40.51 8.94
C THR A 345 4.31 -39.54 9.25
N THR A 346 3.08 -39.91 8.90
CA THR A 346 1.87 -39.18 9.27
C THR A 346 1.15 -39.91 10.41
N ILE A 347 0.87 -39.20 11.50
CA ILE A 347 0.09 -39.68 12.64
C ILE A 347 -1.29 -39.01 12.65
N TYR A 348 -2.28 -39.66 13.27
CA TYR A 348 -3.67 -39.17 13.30
C TYR A 348 -4.21 -39.05 14.73
N PRO A 349 -3.58 -38.26 15.63
CA PRO A 349 -3.97 -38.16 17.03
C PRO A 349 -5.33 -37.46 17.24
N HIS A 350 -5.71 -36.58 16.31
CA HIS A 350 -6.84 -35.66 16.46
C HIS A 350 -8.08 -36.12 15.69
N PRO A 351 -9.24 -35.44 15.83
CA PRO A 351 -10.40 -35.71 14.99
C PRO A 351 -10.08 -35.57 13.48
N PRO A 352 -10.68 -36.42 12.62
CA PRO A 352 -11.74 -37.39 12.94
C PRO A 352 -11.25 -38.76 13.45
N GLN A 353 -9.98 -39.13 13.29
CA GLN A 353 -9.52 -40.50 13.58
C GLN A 353 -9.24 -40.76 15.07
N LYS A 354 -8.81 -39.74 15.82
CA LYS A 354 -8.58 -39.81 17.29
C LYS A 354 -7.66 -40.95 17.74
N ARG A 355 -6.62 -41.26 16.97
CA ARG A 355 -5.65 -42.35 17.27
C ARG A 355 -4.51 -41.86 18.17
N TRP A 356 -4.85 -41.41 19.38
CA TRP A 356 -3.92 -40.77 20.32
C TRP A 356 -2.78 -41.71 20.76
N ASP A 357 -3.11 -42.93 21.21
CA ASP A 357 -2.11 -43.86 21.73
C ASP A 357 -1.16 -44.40 20.65
N ASP A 358 -1.68 -44.64 19.44
CA ASP A 358 -0.86 -45.02 18.28
C ASP A 358 0.14 -43.91 17.89
N ALA A 359 -0.31 -42.65 17.96
CA ALA A 359 0.53 -41.49 17.71
C ALA A 359 1.64 -41.37 18.77
N LYS A 360 1.32 -41.54 20.06
CA LYS A 360 2.32 -41.56 21.14
C LYS A 360 3.36 -42.65 20.92
N ALA A 361 2.94 -43.88 20.64
CA ALA A 361 3.85 -45.00 20.39
C ALA A 361 4.78 -44.73 19.19
N THR A 362 4.27 -44.08 18.14
CA THR A 362 5.06 -43.68 16.98
C THR A 362 6.08 -42.60 17.32
N LEU A 363 5.68 -41.57 18.07
CA LEU A 363 6.57 -40.49 18.49
C LEU A 363 7.67 -41.00 19.44
N LEU A 364 7.35 -41.90 20.38
CA LEU A 364 8.34 -42.52 21.27
C LEU A 364 9.42 -43.27 20.47
N LYS A 365 9.04 -44.05 19.45
CA LYS A 365 10.01 -44.73 18.57
C LYS A 365 10.93 -43.77 17.83
N LEU A 366 10.41 -42.63 17.36
CA LEU A 366 11.21 -41.61 16.69
C LEU A 366 12.13 -40.87 17.67
N ILE A 367 11.70 -40.70 18.92
CA ILE A 367 12.54 -40.15 20.00
C ILE A 367 13.69 -41.10 20.35
N GLU A 368 13.42 -42.40 20.46
CA GLU A 368 14.45 -43.43 20.69
C GLU A 368 15.51 -43.44 19.59
N GLN A 369 15.13 -43.14 18.34
CA GLN A 369 16.06 -43.00 17.21
C GLN A 369 17.01 -41.79 17.32
N GLY A 370 16.80 -40.90 18.29
CA GLY A 370 17.77 -39.87 18.67
C GLY A 370 17.27 -38.44 18.55
N ALA A 371 15.97 -38.18 18.61
CA ALA A 371 15.47 -36.81 18.71
C ALA A 371 15.92 -36.16 20.04
N ASP A 372 16.53 -34.97 19.95
CA ASP A 372 16.90 -34.19 21.13
C ASP A 372 15.81 -33.18 21.51
N ILE A 373 15.03 -32.72 20.53
CA ILE A 373 13.99 -31.69 20.71
C ILE A 373 12.85 -31.87 19.70
N LEU A 374 11.63 -31.53 20.10
CA LEU A 374 10.45 -31.52 19.24
C LEU A 374 10.15 -30.08 18.78
N ALA A 375 9.99 -29.89 17.48
CA ALA A 375 9.57 -28.62 16.89
C ALA A 375 8.12 -28.74 16.40
N ILE A 376 7.20 -27.94 16.93
CA ILE A 376 5.77 -28.04 16.61
C ILE A 376 5.35 -26.78 15.85
N GLY A 377 4.79 -26.94 14.65
CA GLY A 377 4.21 -25.82 13.89
C GLY A 377 3.10 -25.11 14.67
N ASN A 378 2.98 -23.80 14.54
CA ASN A 378 1.97 -22.99 15.23
C ASN A 378 0.63 -22.90 14.50
N GLY A 379 0.35 -23.79 13.55
CA GLY A 379 -0.85 -23.82 12.74
C GLY A 379 -2.06 -24.48 13.39
N THR A 380 -2.91 -25.02 12.51
CA THR A 380 -4.16 -25.68 12.88
C THR A 380 -3.89 -26.95 13.66
N ALA A 381 -4.54 -27.12 14.82
CA ALA A 381 -4.34 -28.23 15.75
C ALA A 381 -3.00 -28.20 16.54
N SER A 382 -2.29 -27.07 16.55
CA SER A 382 -1.03 -26.92 17.27
C SER A 382 -1.18 -27.13 18.78
N ARG A 383 -2.22 -26.56 19.40
CA ARG A 383 -2.51 -26.71 20.84
C ARG A 383 -2.76 -28.17 21.24
N GLU A 384 -3.53 -28.90 20.45
CA GLU A 384 -3.79 -30.32 20.69
C GLU A 384 -2.52 -31.16 20.49
N THR A 385 -1.68 -30.77 19.53
CA THR A 385 -0.40 -31.43 19.26
C THR A 385 0.64 -31.13 20.35
N GLU A 386 0.61 -29.94 20.93
CA GLU A 386 1.41 -29.56 22.10
C GLU A 386 1.08 -30.45 23.30
N ALA A 387 -0.21 -30.68 23.58
CA ALA A 387 -0.63 -31.59 24.64
C ALA A 387 -0.11 -33.03 24.41
N LEU A 388 -0.16 -33.51 23.16
CA LEU A 388 0.41 -34.80 22.76
C LEU A 388 1.92 -34.85 23.02
N ALA A 389 2.65 -33.82 22.60
CA ALA A 389 4.10 -33.75 22.77
C ALA A 389 4.50 -33.73 24.26
N ALA A 390 3.77 -32.98 25.10
CA ALA A 390 4.00 -32.95 26.54
C ALA A 390 3.80 -34.33 27.19
N GLU A 391 2.74 -35.06 26.83
CA GLU A 391 2.52 -36.44 27.31
C GLU A 391 3.65 -37.38 26.85
N VAL A 392 4.05 -37.31 25.59
CA VAL A 392 5.12 -38.15 25.03
C VAL A 392 6.46 -37.87 25.71
N ILE A 393 6.78 -36.61 25.97
CA ILE A 393 8.03 -36.23 26.66
C ILE A 393 8.03 -36.76 28.09
N GLY A 394 6.92 -36.61 28.83
CA GLY A 394 6.80 -37.17 30.18
C GLY A 394 6.96 -38.69 30.20
N GLN A 395 6.37 -39.39 29.22
CA GLN A 395 6.56 -40.84 29.08
C GLN A 395 8.00 -41.21 28.70
N ALA A 396 8.61 -40.52 27.73
CA ALA A 396 9.97 -40.77 27.27
C ALA A 396 10.99 -40.59 28.41
N GLN A 397 10.83 -39.57 29.25
CA GLN A 397 11.70 -39.34 30.42
C GLN A 397 11.67 -40.53 31.40
N THR A 398 10.54 -41.23 31.53
CA THR A 398 10.45 -42.43 32.39
C THR A 398 11.00 -43.70 31.73
N GLN A 399 10.94 -43.80 30.40
CA GLN A 399 11.27 -45.03 29.64
C GLN A 399 12.70 -45.05 29.09
N VAL A 400 13.25 -43.90 28.70
CA VAL A 400 14.50 -43.78 27.91
C VAL A 400 15.73 -43.49 28.80
N GLY A 401 15.55 -43.38 30.12
CA GLY A 401 16.64 -43.20 31.09
C GLY A 401 17.05 -41.73 31.28
N ALA A 402 17.49 -41.43 32.51
CA ALA A 402 17.62 -40.09 33.10
C ALA A 402 18.74 -39.17 32.53
N GLY A 403 19.13 -39.32 31.26
CA GLY A 403 20.26 -38.59 30.66
C GLY A 403 19.92 -37.62 29.54
N ARG A 404 18.70 -37.62 28.99
CA ARG A 404 18.28 -36.75 27.87
C ARG A 404 17.18 -35.79 28.31
N GLU A 405 17.51 -34.51 28.38
CA GLU A 405 16.53 -33.43 28.56
C GLU A 405 15.76 -33.22 27.24
N LEU A 406 14.65 -33.94 27.08
CA LEU A 406 13.70 -33.72 25.99
C LEU A 406 12.83 -32.51 26.30
N ALA A 407 12.67 -31.64 25.30
CA ALA A 407 11.79 -30.49 25.33
C ALA A 407 11.03 -30.36 24.00
N TYR A 408 9.99 -29.54 23.99
CA TYR A 408 9.36 -29.08 22.76
C TYR A 408 9.44 -27.56 22.66
N ILE A 409 9.30 -27.07 21.44
CA ILE A 409 9.17 -25.65 21.15
C ILE A 409 8.18 -25.43 20.02
N ILE A 410 7.40 -24.36 20.13
CA ILE A 410 6.50 -23.92 19.07
C ILE A 410 7.30 -23.09 18.05
N VAL A 411 7.19 -23.48 16.78
CA VAL A 411 7.88 -22.85 15.65
C VAL A 411 6.86 -22.25 14.71
N ASN A 412 7.16 -21.06 14.20
CA ASN A 412 6.33 -20.43 13.19
C ASN A 412 6.35 -21.25 11.90
N GLU A 413 5.19 -21.67 11.40
CA GLU A 413 5.06 -22.47 10.17
C GLU A 413 4.78 -21.63 8.91
N ALA A 414 4.78 -20.30 9.01
CA ALA A 414 4.45 -19.41 7.90
C ALA A 414 5.38 -19.67 6.70
N GLY A 415 4.80 -19.90 5.53
CA GLY A 415 5.53 -20.25 4.32
C GLY A 415 5.99 -21.71 4.23
N ALA A 416 5.78 -22.57 5.23
CA ALA A 416 6.18 -23.98 5.14
C ALA A 416 5.41 -24.74 4.04
N SER A 417 4.14 -24.38 3.82
CA SER A 417 3.32 -24.88 2.71
C SER A 417 3.77 -24.36 1.34
N VAL A 418 4.26 -23.12 1.28
CA VAL A 418 4.82 -22.53 0.04
C VAL A 418 6.15 -23.19 -0.30
N TYR A 419 7.01 -23.37 0.71
CA TYR A 419 8.24 -24.14 0.58
C TYR A 419 7.95 -25.55 0.07
N SER A 420 7.04 -26.28 0.70
CA SER A 420 6.82 -27.70 0.39
C SER A 420 6.33 -27.96 -1.04
N ALA A 421 5.59 -27.00 -1.61
CA ALA A 421 5.13 -27.00 -2.99
C ALA A 421 6.15 -26.41 -4.00
N SER A 422 7.24 -25.80 -3.52
CA SER A 422 8.25 -25.16 -4.37
C SER A 422 9.07 -26.17 -5.18
N GLU A 423 9.66 -25.68 -6.27
CA GLU A 423 10.59 -26.48 -7.08
C GLU A 423 11.84 -26.85 -6.28
N LEU A 424 12.37 -25.93 -5.46
CA LEU A 424 13.52 -26.16 -4.60
C LEU A 424 13.27 -27.34 -3.65
N ALA A 425 12.13 -27.38 -2.97
CA ALA A 425 11.81 -28.48 -2.06
C ALA A 425 11.62 -29.82 -2.79
N ARG A 426 11.15 -29.79 -4.05
CA ARG A 426 11.07 -30.98 -4.91
C ARG A 426 12.47 -31.48 -5.29
N GLN A 427 13.42 -30.59 -5.50
CA GLN A 427 14.82 -30.93 -5.76
C GLN A 427 15.53 -31.46 -4.50
N GLU A 428 15.29 -30.85 -3.33
CA GLU A 428 15.85 -31.33 -2.06
C GLU A 428 15.27 -32.68 -1.64
N PHE A 429 13.97 -32.91 -1.90
CA PHE A 429 13.24 -34.13 -1.51
C PHE A 429 12.33 -34.66 -2.63
N PRO A 430 12.90 -35.31 -3.67
CA PRO A 430 12.14 -35.84 -4.80
C PRO A 430 11.13 -36.91 -4.38
N ASP A 431 11.54 -37.79 -3.46
CA ASP A 431 10.77 -38.97 -3.06
C ASP A 431 9.79 -38.71 -1.90
N LEU A 432 9.80 -37.50 -1.33
CA LEU A 432 8.84 -37.12 -0.27
C LEU A 432 7.59 -36.48 -0.86
N ASP A 433 6.45 -36.85 -0.29
CA ASP A 433 5.18 -36.15 -0.51
C ASP A 433 5.27 -34.68 -0.07
N VAL A 434 4.48 -33.83 -0.73
CA VAL A 434 4.41 -32.39 -0.45
C VAL A 434 4.13 -32.12 1.03
N SER A 435 3.23 -32.85 1.67
CA SER A 435 2.88 -32.62 3.08
C SER A 435 4.04 -32.92 4.05
N MET A 436 4.90 -33.88 3.71
CA MET A 436 6.06 -34.27 4.53
C MET A 436 7.20 -33.25 4.48
N ARG A 437 7.38 -32.57 3.34
CA ARG A 437 8.42 -31.52 3.19
C ARG A 437 8.18 -30.34 4.13
N GLY A 438 6.92 -30.04 4.46
CA GLY A 438 6.55 -29.02 5.44
C GLY A 438 7.09 -29.34 6.84
N ALA A 439 6.92 -30.58 7.31
CA ALA A 439 7.44 -31.03 8.60
C ALA A 439 8.98 -30.98 8.67
N VAL A 440 9.67 -31.29 7.56
CA VAL A 440 11.13 -31.14 7.47
C VAL A 440 11.54 -29.66 7.62
N SER A 441 10.80 -28.75 6.98
CA SER A 441 11.06 -27.30 7.12
C SER A 441 10.84 -26.82 8.55
N ILE A 442 9.78 -27.27 9.23
CA ILE A 442 9.55 -26.95 10.65
C ILE A 442 10.73 -27.40 11.52
N ALA A 443 11.25 -28.61 11.29
CA ALA A 443 12.41 -29.12 12.03
C ALA A 443 13.67 -28.27 11.80
N ARG A 444 13.97 -27.94 10.53
CA ARG A 444 15.15 -27.16 10.14
C ARG A 444 15.08 -25.70 10.57
N ARG A 445 13.88 -25.10 10.59
CA ARG A 445 13.67 -23.74 11.09
C ARG A 445 14.12 -23.60 12.54
N LEU A 446 13.90 -24.61 13.38
CA LEU A 446 14.40 -24.57 14.75
C LEU A 446 15.94 -24.59 14.80
N GLN A 447 16.57 -25.36 13.92
CA GLN A 447 18.03 -25.49 13.87
C GLN A 447 18.70 -24.19 13.42
N ASP A 448 18.20 -23.58 12.34
CA ASP A 448 18.65 -22.28 11.86
C ASP A 448 17.51 -21.58 11.09
N PRO A 449 16.78 -20.65 11.74
CA PRO A 449 15.66 -19.94 11.13
C PRO A 449 16.05 -19.20 9.85
N LEU A 450 17.21 -18.55 9.84
CA LEU A 450 17.69 -17.78 8.69
C LEU A 450 17.96 -18.72 7.51
N ALA A 451 18.72 -19.80 7.72
CA ALA A 451 19.09 -20.71 6.64
C ALA A 451 17.90 -21.42 5.99
N GLU A 452 16.82 -21.63 6.74
CA GLU A 452 15.61 -22.29 6.22
C GLU A 452 14.61 -21.29 5.63
N LEU A 453 14.42 -20.10 6.22
CA LEU A 453 13.47 -19.10 5.72
C LEU A 453 13.93 -18.42 4.41
N VAL A 454 15.24 -18.33 4.16
CA VAL A 454 15.77 -17.74 2.89
C VAL A 454 15.42 -18.57 1.65
N LYS A 455 14.96 -19.80 1.83
CA LYS A 455 14.52 -20.69 0.75
C LYS A 455 13.13 -20.36 0.21
N ILE A 456 12.44 -19.43 0.85
CA ILE A 456 11.06 -19.06 0.58
C ILE A 456 11.06 -17.63 0.04
N ASP A 457 10.21 -17.36 -0.96
CA ASP A 457 9.95 -15.99 -1.39
C ASP A 457 9.53 -15.15 -0.17
N PRO A 458 10.25 -14.07 0.18
CA PRO A 458 9.96 -13.28 1.39
C PRO A 458 8.51 -12.83 1.49
N LYS A 459 7.85 -12.53 0.35
CA LYS A 459 6.44 -12.09 0.34
C LYS A 459 5.45 -13.21 0.71
N SER A 460 5.90 -14.46 0.67
CA SER A 460 5.11 -15.65 0.99
C SER A 460 5.29 -16.12 2.43
N ILE A 461 6.20 -15.48 3.18
CA ILE A 461 6.30 -15.68 4.63
C ILE A 461 5.22 -14.79 5.26
N GLY A 462 4.14 -15.39 5.73
CA GLY A 462 3.03 -14.66 6.37
C GLY A 462 3.48 -14.03 7.69
N VAL A 463 3.61 -12.71 7.69
CA VAL A 463 4.12 -11.91 8.81
C VAL A 463 3.16 -10.81 9.28
N GLY A 464 1.96 -10.72 8.69
CA GLY A 464 0.92 -9.83 9.20
C GLY A 464 -0.43 -10.00 8.52
N LEU A 465 -1.42 -9.27 9.06
CA LEU A 465 -2.77 -9.22 8.52
C LEU A 465 -2.77 -8.45 7.20
N TYR A 466 -3.67 -8.83 6.28
CA TYR A 466 -3.86 -8.17 4.98
C TYR A 466 -2.61 -8.14 4.08
N GLN A 467 -1.58 -8.96 4.35
CA GLN A 467 -0.35 -9.00 3.55
C GLN A 467 -0.56 -9.35 2.06
N HIS A 468 -1.65 -10.05 1.74
CA HIS A 468 -2.02 -10.41 0.37
C HIS A 468 -2.94 -9.38 -0.30
N ASP A 469 -3.51 -8.46 0.48
CA ASP A 469 -4.43 -7.43 0.00
C ASP A 469 -3.66 -6.25 -0.58
#